data_AF-A0A8X6T5G5-F1
#
_entry.id   AF-A0A8X6T5G5-F1
#
_cell.length_a   1.000
_cell.length_b   1.000
_cell.length_c   1.000
_cell.angle_alpha   90.00
_cell.angle_beta   90.00
_cell.angle_gamma   90.00
#
_symmetry.space_group_name_H-M   'P 1'
#
loop_
_entity.id
_entity.type
_entity.pdbx_description
1 polymer ?
#
loop_
_entity_poly.entity_id
_entity_poly.type
_entity_poly.pdbx_seq_one_letter_code
_entity_poly.pdbx_strand_id
1 'polypeptide(L)'
;MVQMKHLDDFLCGRIIGRLESGRKPLEVSEDFGITQSVISRLWRRFRDDGNVSRCYSTGHSQVTTPNEERYLAVIAKRNRRST
;
A
#
# COMPACT_ATOMS: atom_id res chain seq x y z
N MET A 1 -2.68 3.99 11.95
CA MET A 1 -3.32 2.73 11.51
C MET A 1 -2.28 1.61 11.61
N VAL A 2 -2.71 0.44 12.08
CA VAL A 2 -1.87 -0.70 12.54
C VAL A 2 -0.79 -1.09 11.53
N GLN A 3 0.47 -1.01 11.96
CA GLN A 3 1.60 -1.68 11.29
C GLN A 3 1.35 -3.19 11.35
N MET A 4 0.79 -3.75 10.29
CA MET A 4 0.84 -5.19 10.10
C MET A 4 2.31 -5.53 9.86
N LYS A 5 2.87 -6.28 10.81
CA LYS A 5 4.23 -6.83 10.79
C LYS A 5 4.58 -7.28 9.37
N HIS A 6 5.72 -6.80 8.89
CA HIS A 6 6.24 -6.92 7.53
C HIS A 6 6.15 -8.37 7.03
N LEU A 7 5.06 -8.70 6.33
CA LEU A 7 5.03 -9.90 5.50
C LEU A 7 5.84 -9.54 4.27
N ASP A 8 6.94 -10.25 4.04
CA ASP A 8 7.86 -9.95 2.94
C ASP A 8 7.10 -9.90 1.61
N ASP A 9 7.41 -8.92 0.77
CA ASP A 9 6.76 -8.71 -0.54
C ASP A 9 6.84 -9.98 -1.40
N PHE A 10 7.95 -10.73 -1.29
CA PHE A 10 8.14 -12.02 -1.94
C PHE A 10 7.13 -13.07 -1.46
N LEU A 11 6.88 -13.12 -0.14
CA LEU A 11 5.89 -14.04 0.45
C LEU A 11 4.47 -13.65 0.01
N CYS A 12 4.16 -12.35 -0.01
CA CYS A 12 2.89 -11.84 -0.51
C CYS A 12 2.65 -12.21 -1.98
N GLY A 13 3.65 -12.00 -2.85
CA GLY A 13 3.56 -12.35 -4.26
C GLY A 13 3.33 -13.85 -4.49
N ARG A 14 4.01 -14.69 -3.70
CA ARG A 14 3.84 -16.16 -3.79
C ARG A 14 2.47 -16.63 -3.30
N ILE A 15 1.95 -16.03 -2.23
CA ILE A 15 0.59 -16.31 -1.71
C ILE A 15 -0.45 -15.90 -2.75
N ILE A 16 -0.30 -14.72 -3.35
CA ILE A 16 -1.23 -14.20 -4.35
C ILE A 16 -1.20 -15.05 -5.62
N GLY A 17 -0.03 -15.46 -6.11
CA GLY A 17 0.06 -16.36 -7.28
C GLY A 17 -0.65 -17.71 -7.06
N ARG A 18 -0.64 -18.24 -5.82
CA ARG A 18 -1.42 -19.44 -5.47
C ARG A 18 -2.93 -19.19 -5.43
N LEU A 19 -3.35 -18.03 -4.93
CA LEU A 19 -4.75 -17.64 -4.90
C LEU A 19 -5.31 -17.34 -6.30
N GLU A 20 -4.51 -16.74 -7.19
CA GLU A 20 -4.88 -16.52 -8.59
C GLU A 20 -5.09 -17.83 -9.36
N SER A 21 -4.38 -18.90 -8.98
CA SER A 21 -4.57 -20.24 -9.53
C SER A 21 -5.87 -20.93 -9.07
N GLY A 22 -6.73 -20.22 -8.31
CA GLY A 22 -8.03 -20.72 -7.85
C GLY A 22 -7.98 -21.56 -6.57
N ARG A 23 -6.84 -21.59 -5.86
CA ARG A 23 -6.74 -22.32 -4.59
C ARG A 23 -7.48 -21.59 -3.46
N LYS A 24 -8.01 -22.37 -2.52
CA LYS A 24 -8.73 -21.82 -1.36
C LYS A 24 -7.74 -21.16 -0.39
N PRO A 25 -8.10 -20.04 0.26
CA PRO A 25 -7.28 -19.40 1.30
C PRO A 25 -6.89 -20.32 2.46
N LEU A 26 -7.69 -21.37 2.73
CA LEU A 26 -7.39 -22.40 3.72
C LEU A 26 -6.16 -23.24 3.32
N GLU A 27 -6.11 -23.78 2.09
CA GLU A 27 -4.94 -24.54 1.63
C GLU A 27 -3.68 -23.67 1.61
N VAL A 28 -3.81 -22.40 1.20
CA VAL A 28 -2.69 -21.45 1.20
C VAL A 28 -2.28 -21.09 2.64
N SER A 29 -3.20 -21.12 3.61
CA SER A 29 -2.89 -20.90 5.02
C SER A 29 -2.05 -22.02 5.61
N GLU A 30 -2.35 -23.27 5.25
CA GLU A 30 -1.64 -24.44 5.72
C GLU A 30 -0.23 -24.55 5.12
N ASP A 31 -0.08 -24.21 3.84
CA ASP A 31 1.22 -24.25 3.13
C ASP A 31 2.24 -23.25 3.69
N PHE A 32 1.77 -22.07 4.10
CA PHE A 32 2.63 -20.98 4.58
C PHE A 32 2.62 -20.82 6.11
N GLY A 33 1.79 -21.57 6.84
CA GLY A 33 1.65 -21.45 8.30
C GLY A 33 1.08 -20.09 8.74
N ILE A 34 0.33 -19.41 7.88
CA ILE A 34 -0.19 -18.06 8.13
C ILE A 34 -1.67 -18.15 8.46
N THR A 35 -2.15 -17.35 9.40
CA THR A 35 -3.59 -17.29 9.72
C THR A 35 -4.43 -16.91 8.49
N GLN A 36 -5.51 -17.65 8.23
CA GLN A 36 -6.44 -17.38 7.12
C GLN A 36 -6.92 -15.92 7.03
N SER A 37 -7.11 -15.26 8.18
CA SER A 37 -7.49 -13.85 8.25
C SER A 37 -6.50 -12.90 7.58
N VAL A 38 -5.21 -13.22 7.62
CA VAL A 38 -4.15 -12.44 6.96
C VAL A 38 -4.23 -12.64 5.45
N ILE A 39 -4.43 -13.88 5.00
CA ILE A 39 -4.56 -14.23 3.57
C ILE A 39 -5.83 -13.60 2.97
N SER A 40 -6.95 -13.64 3.67
CA SER A 40 -8.21 -13.03 3.21
C SER A 40 -8.09 -11.50 3.08
N ARG A 41 -7.40 -10.84 4.04
CA ARG A 41 -7.12 -9.40 3.97
C ARG A 41 -6.17 -9.06 2.82
N LEU A 42 -5.13 -9.86 2.63
CA LEU A 42 -4.16 -9.68 1.54
C LEU A 42 -4.85 -9.83 0.18
N TRP A 43 -5.65 -10.87 -0.01
CA TRP A 43 -6.41 -11.12 -1.24
C TRP A 43 -7.39 -10.01 -1.57
N ARG A 44 -8.09 -9.49 -0.54
CA ARG A 44 -9.01 -8.37 -0.71
C ARG A 44 -8.27 -7.11 -1.15
N ARG A 45 -7.13 -6.81 -0.54
CA ARG A 45 -6.28 -5.67 -0.94
C ARG A 45 -5.76 -5.83 -2.36
N PHE A 46 -5.32 -7.02 -2.73
CA PHE A 46 -4.85 -7.28 -4.09
C PHE A 46 -5.95 -7.05 -5.14
N ARG A 47 -7.18 -7.47 -4.86
CA ARG A 47 -8.32 -7.25 -5.77
C ARG A 47 -8.73 -5.78 -5.87
N ASP A 48 -8.62 -5.04 -4.77
CA ASP A 48 -9.01 -3.63 -4.69
C ASP A 48 -7.97 -2.71 -5.35
N ASP A 49 -6.68 -2.96 -5.10
CA ASP A 49 -5.57 -2.08 -5.51
C ASP A 49 -4.87 -2.56 -6.81
N GLY A 50 -5.07 -3.82 -7.22
CA GLY A 50 -4.45 -4.41 -8.40
C GLY A 50 -2.92 -4.59 -8.31
N ASN A 51 -2.30 -4.31 -7.16
CA ASN A 51 -0.85 -4.42 -6.96
C ASN A 51 -0.51 -4.94 -5.55
N VAL A 52 0.37 -5.95 -5.49
CA VAL A 52 0.88 -6.54 -4.24
C VAL A 52 1.77 -5.57 -3.45
N SER A 53 2.52 -4.74 -4.18
CA SER A 53 3.71 -4.06 -3.65
C SER A 53 3.47 -2.63 -3.15
N ARG A 54 2.30 -2.04 -3.42
CA ARG A 54 2.08 -0.61 -3.14
C ARG A 54 1.65 -0.28 -1.70
N CYS A 55 1.81 -1.20 -0.74
CA CYS A 55 1.53 -0.89 0.66
C CYS A 55 2.58 -0.02 1.38
N TYR A 56 3.62 0.45 0.69
CA TYR A 56 4.61 1.38 1.29
C TYR A 56 4.88 2.66 0.48
N SER A 57 4.19 2.92 -0.63
CA SER A 57 4.46 4.11 -1.46
C SER A 57 3.20 4.68 -2.10
N THR A 58 2.22 4.98 -1.28
CA THR A 58 1.16 5.99 -1.52
C THR A 58 0.69 6.34 -0.11
N GLY A 59 1.45 7.11 0.67
CA GLY A 59 1.68 8.51 0.34
C GLY A 59 0.29 9.11 0.19
N HIS A 60 -0.28 9.63 1.28
CA HIS A 60 -1.42 10.52 1.22
C HIS A 60 -1.06 11.65 0.24
N SER A 61 -1.29 11.41 -1.05
CA SER A 61 -1.26 12.41 -2.07
C SER A 61 -2.59 13.11 -1.87
N GLN A 62 -2.62 13.93 -0.81
CA GLN A 62 -3.47 15.08 -0.77
C GLN A 62 -3.18 15.75 -2.10
N VAL A 63 -4.15 15.71 -3.00
CA VAL A 63 -4.13 16.45 -4.24
C VAL A 63 -4.07 17.91 -3.81
N THR A 64 -2.87 18.39 -3.47
CA THR A 64 -2.57 19.81 -3.39
C THR A 64 -2.73 20.26 -4.81
N THR A 65 -3.81 20.98 -5.04
CA THR A 65 -4.12 21.51 -6.34
C THR A 65 -2.90 22.29 -6.83
N PRO A 66 -2.60 22.31 -8.15
CA PRO A 66 -1.47 23.08 -8.68
C PRO A 66 -1.56 24.59 -8.39
N ASN A 67 -2.67 25.04 -7.78
CA ASN A 67 -2.87 26.39 -7.28
C ASN A 67 -2.34 26.58 -5.84
N GLU A 68 -2.51 25.60 -4.95
CA GLU A 68 -1.97 25.65 -3.58
C GLU A 68 -0.44 25.66 -3.58
N GLU A 69 0.19 24.86 -4.44
CA GLU A 69 1.66 24.84 -4.57
C GLU A 69 2.19 26.19 -5.06
N ARG A 70 1.49 26.83 -6.01
CA ARG A 70 1.83 28.18 -6.49
C ARG A 70 1.69 29.23 -5.39
N TYR A 71 0.66 29.16 -4.56
CA TYR A 71 0.47 30.08 -3.45
C TYR A 71 1.58 29.96 -2.40
N LEU A 72 1.97 28.73 -2.05
CA LEU A 72 3.06 28.46 -1.11
C LEU A 72 4.42 28.92 -1.64
N ALA A 73 4.70 28.70 -2.92
CA ALA A 73 5.95 29.16 -3.57
C ALA A 73 6.07 30.69 -3.57
N VAL A 74 4.95 31.40 -3.77
CA VAL A 74 4.90 32.87 -3.72
C VAL A 74 5.16 33.39 -2.31
N ILE A 75 4.57 32.77 -1.28
CA ILE A 75 4.82 33.14 0.12
C ILE A 75 6.29 32.90 0.51
N ALA A 76 6.83 31.73 0.16
CA ALA A 76 8.23 31.40 0.46
C ALA A 76 9.22 32.40 -0.19
N LYS A 77 8.94 32.82 -1.43
CA LYS A 77 9.76 33.82 -2.14
C LYS A 77 9.65 35.22 -1.51
N ARG A 78 8.48 35.59 -1.00
CA ARG A 78 8.23 36.88 -0.35
C ARG A 78 8.91 36.98 1.02
N ASN A 79 8.91 35.90 1.80
CA ASN A 79 9.54 35.85 3.12
C ASN A 79 11.08 35.87 3.07
N ARG A 80 11.69 35.51 1.92
CA ARG A 80 13.16 35.57 1.72
C ARG A 80 13.71 36.99 1.51
N ARG A 81 12.84 37.98 1.29
CA ARG A 81 13.20 39.39 1.08
C ARG A 81 13.08 40.25 2.34
N SER A 82 12.73 39.64 3.47
CA SER A 82 12.47 40.34 4.73
C SER A 82 13.50 39.97 5.81
N THR A 83 14.76 39.80 5.42
CA THR A 83 15.95 39.78 6.29
C THR A 83 16.83 40.95 5.91
#